data_AF-A0A1X0YFT6-F1
#
_entry.id   AF-A0A1X0YFT6-F1
#
_cell.length_a   1.000
_cell.length_b   1.000
_cell.length_c   1.000
_cell.angle_alpha   90.00
_cell.angle_beta   90.00
_cell.angle_gamma   90.00
#
_symmetry.space_group_name_H-M   'P 1'
#
loop_
_entity.id
_entity.type
_entity.pdbx_description
1 polymer ?
#
loop_
_entity_poly.entity_id
_entity_poly.type
_entity_poly.pdbx_seq_one_letter_code
_entity_poly.pdbx_strand_id
1 'polypeptide(L)' 'MPITVQRIGTERDADGCWVTATAFAVDGALLVRPDGFVGWRADAPPRSPRAELGRVLCQILARTT' A
#
# COMPACT_ATOMS: atom_id res chain seq x y z
N MET A 1 11.39 -4.56 -11.13
CA MET A 1 10.17 -3.84 -11.53
C MET A 1 10.11 -2.52 -10.80
N PRO A 2 9.67 -1.43 -11.45
CA PRO A 2 9.42 -0.16 -10.76
C PRO A 2 8.23 -0.29 -9.80
N ILE A 3 8.21 0.53 -8.74
CA ILE A 3 7.04 0.70 -7.88
C ILE A 3 6.17 1.78 -8.53
N THR A 4 4.91 1.46 -8.82
CA THR A 4 3.94 2.42 -9.32
C THR A 4 3.02 2.84 -8.17
N VAL A 5 2.85 4.14 -7.98
CA VAL A 5 1.98 4.68 -6.93
C VAL A 5 0.62 5.02 -7.54
N GLN A 6 -0.45 4.55 -6.91
CA GLN A 6 -1.82 4.91 -7.25
C GLN A 6 -2.49 5.52 -6.02
N ARG A 7 -2.87 6.79 -6.12
CA ARG A 7 -3.77 7.41 -5.15
C ARG A 7 -5.20 7.10 -5.59
N ILE A 8 -5.99 6.58 -4.67
CA ILE A 8 -7.42 6.33 -4.88
C ILE A 8 -8.18 7.46 -4.19
N GLY A 9 -8.82 8.29 -5.02
CA GLY A 9 -9.72 9.34 -4.59
C GLY A 9 -11.07 9.17 -5.28
N THR A 10 -11.99 10.12 -5.06
CA THR A 10 -13.35 10.09 -5.63
C THR A 10 -13.37 9.90 -7.14
N GLU A 11 -12.39 10.43 -7.86
CA GLU A 11 -12.27 10.30 -9.32
C GLU A 11 -11.93 8.87 -9.80
N ARG A 12 -11.43 8.01 -8.90
CA ARG A 12 -11.03 6.62 -9.18
C ARG A 12 -11.85 5.58 -8.43
N ASP A 13 -12.58 6.01 -7.40
CA ASP A 13 -13.51 5.20 -6.63
C ASP A 13 -14.81 5.99 -6.44
N ALA A 14 -15.43 6.40 -7.55
CA ALA A 14 -16.64 7.23 -7.53
C ALA A 14 -17.80 6.56 -6.79
N ASP A 15 -17.87 5.23 -6.86
CA ASP A 15 -18.93 4.42 -6.26
C ASP A 15 -18.55 3.89 -4.86
N GLY A 16 -17.34 4.19 -4.36
CA GLY A 16 -16.87 3.74 -3.04
C GLY A 16 -16.60 2.23 -2.92
N CYS A 17 -16.64 1.51 -4.05
CA CYS A 17 -16.44 0.07 -4.11
C CYS A 17 -15.03 -0.34 -3.66
N TRP A 18 -14.01 0.46 -3.97
CA TRP A 18 -12.63 0.17 -3.59
C TRP A 18 -12.46 0.29 -2.08
N VAL A 19 -12.94 1.38 -1.46
CA VAL A 19 -12.88 1.56 0.00
C VAL A 19 -13.63 0.43 0.71
N THR A 20 -14.80 0.06 0.19
CA THR A 20 -15.63 -1.02 0.74
C THR A 20 -14.93 -2.38 0.65
N ALA A 21 -14.39 -2.73 -0.52
CA ALA A 21 -13.76 -4.04 -0.76
C ALA A 21 -12.47 -4.22 0.03
N THR A 22 -11.73 -3.15 0.29
CA THR A 22 -10.44 -3.19 0.99
C THR A 22 -10.57 -3.01 2.50
N ALA A 23 -11.73 -2.54 2.98
CA ALA A 23 -11.98 -2.15 4.37
C ALA A 23 -10.87 -1.21 4.89
N PHE A 24 -10.50 -0.23 4.08
CA PHE A 24 -9.40 0.69 4.35
C PHE A 24 -9.87 2.00 4.94
N ALA A 25 -9.06 2.58 5.83
CA ALA A 25 -9.19 4.00 6.14
C ALA A 25 -8.72 4.83 4.94
N VAL A 26 -9.23 6.05 4.82
CA VAL A 26 -8.95 7.00 3.72
C VAL A 26 -7.47 7.34 3.57
N ASP A 27 -6.69 7.10 4.61
CA ASP A 27 -5.28 7.43 4.78
C ASP A 27 -4.37 6.20 4.90
N GLY A 28 -4.91 5.00 4.70
CA GLY A 28 -4.11 3.77 4.65
C GLY A 28 -3.28 3.62 3.36
N ALA A 29 -2.32 2.68 3.35
CA ALA A 29 -1.64 2.23 2.12
C ALA A 29 -1.55 0.69 1.97
N LEU A 30 -1.70 0.20 0.74
CA LEU A 30 -1.41 -1.19 0.34
C LEU A 30 -0.17 -1.25 -0.56
N LEU A 31 0.69 -2.23 -0.31
CA LEU A 31 1.74 -2.64 -1.24
C LEU A 31 1.36 -3.98 -1.86
N VAL A 32 1.11 -3.97 -3.16
CA VAL A 32 0.74 -5.17 -3.93
C VAL A 32 1.96 -5.68 -4.69
N ARG A 33 2.21 -6.98 -4.59
CA ARG A 33 3.29 -7.69 -5.29
C ARG A 33 2.94 -7.90 -6.77
N PRO A 34 3.92 -8.19 -7.64
CA PRO A 34 3.67 -8.44 -9.06
C PRO A 34 2.72 -9.62 -9.35
N ASP A 35 2.57 -10.56 -8.41
CA ASP A 35 1.64 -11.68 -8.49
C ASP A 35 0.21 -11.34 -8.03
N GLY A 36 -0.06 -10.07 -7.70
CA GLY A 36 -1.37 -9.58 -7.28
C GLY A 36 -1.67 -9.77 -5.79
N PHE A 37 -0.76 -10.35 -5.01
CA PHE A 37 -0.95 -10.51 -3.56
C PHE A 37 -0.55 -9.25 -2.79
N VAL A 38 -1.24 -8.97 -1.69
CA VAL A 38 -0.85 -7.91 -0.76
C VAL A 38 0.41 -8.34 -0.02
N GLY A 39 1.52 -7.65 -0.26
CA GLY A 39 2.79 -7.86 0.45
C GLY A 39 2.87 -7.10 1.77
N TRP A 40 2.13 -6.00 1.89
CA TRP A 40 2.03 -5.21 3.12
C TRP A 40 0.81 -4.30 3.11
N ARG A 41 0.31 -4.00 4.31
CA ARG A 41 -0.86 -3.16 4.58
C ARG A 41 -0.57 -2.26 5.79
N ALA A 42 -0.94 -0.99 5.69
CA ALA A 42 -1.07 -0.09 6.83
C ALA A 42 -2.43 0.59 6.81
N ASP A 43 -3.17 0.45 7.90
CA ASP A 43 -4.50 1.05 8.06
C ASP A 43 -4.45 2.56 8.32
N ALA A 44 -3.30 3.07 8.75
CA ALA A 44 -3.05 4.50 8.94
C ALA A 44 -1.59 4.83 8.62
N PRO A 45 -1.24 6.09 8.32
CA PRO A 45 0.13 6.49 8.06
C PRO A 45 1.03 6.18 9.27
N PRO A 46 2.09 5.36 9.11
CA PRO A 46 3.04 5.13 10.19
C PRO A 46 3.82 6.42 10.48
N ARG A 47 4.40 6.54 11.69
CA ARG A 47 5.15 7.73 12.12
C ARG A 47 6.27 8.14 11.15
N SER A 48 6.89 7.18 10.47
CA SER A 48 7.89 7.43 9.42
C SER A 48 7.58 6.55 8.19
N PRO A 49 6.74 7.03 7.25
CA PRO A 49 6.32 6.26 6.08
C PRO A 49 7.49 5.76 5.23
N ARG A 50 8.52 6.59 5.06
CA ARG A 50 9.71 6.23 4.28
C ARG A 50 10.51 5.12 4.92
N ALA A 51 10.72 5.18 6.24
CA ALA A 51 11.47 4.14 6.96
C ALA A 51 10.71 2.82 7.01
N GLU A 52 9.39 2.89 7.24
CA GLU A 52 8.51 1.73 7.25
C GLU A 52 8.50 1.03 5.89
N LEU A 53 8.19 1.77 4.83
CA LEU A 53 8.15 1.22 3.47
C LEU A 53 9.50 0.67 3.02
N GLY A 54 10.60 1.34 3.38
CA GLY A 54 11.96 0.84 3.13
C GLY A 54 12.21 -0.51 3.79
N ARG A 55 11.85 -0.67 5.07
CA ARG A 55 11.98 -1.93 5.80
C ARG A 55 11.16 -3.06 5.17
N VAL A 56 9.90 -2.76 4.85
CA VAL A 56 8.98 -3.70 4.19
C VAL A 56 9.54 -4.17 2.84
N LEU A 57 10.05 -3.24 2.03
CA LEU A 57 10.68 -3.59 0.75
C LEU A 57 11.92 -4.46 0.94
N CYS A 58 12.77 -4.16 1.92
CA CYS A 58 13.91 -5.02 2.24
C CYS A 58 13.46 -6.43 2.63
N GLN A 59 12.42 -6.56 3.47
CA GLN A 59 11.88 -7.85 3.88
C GLN A 59 11.31 -8.64 2.70
N ILE A 60 10.45 -8.03 1.88
CA ILE A 60 9.81 -8.69 0.72
C ILE A 60 10.85 -9.11 -0.33
N LEU A 61 11.89 -8.29 -0.54
CA LEU A 61 12.95 -8.53 -1.51
C LEU A 61 14.12 -9.35 -0.95
N ALA A 62 14.03 -9.83 0.30
CA ALA A 62 15.08 -10.55 1.02
C ALA A 62 16.45 -9.83 1.00
N ARG A 63 16.44 -8.52 1.26
CA ARG A 63 17.64 -7.68 1.38
C ARG A 63 17.91 -7.32 2.82
N THR A 64 19.19 -7.24 3.19
CA THR A 64 19.61 -6.68 4.48
C THR A 64 19.32 -5.17 4.51
N THR A 65 18.69 -4.71 5.59
CA THR A 65 18.45 -3.28 5.89
C THR A 65 19.72 -2.53 6.25
#